data_AF-A0A7K6MWK6-F1
#
_entry.id   AF-A0A7K6MWK6-F1
#
_cell.length_a   1.000
_cell.length_b   1.000
_cell.length_c   1.000
_cell.angle_alpha   90.00
_cell.angle_beta   90.00
_cell.angle_gamma   90.00
#
_symmetry.space_group_name_H-M   'P 1'
#
loop_
_entity.id
_entity.type
_entity.pdbx_description
1 polymer ?
#
loop_
_entity_poly.entity_id
_entity_poly.type
_entity_poly.pdbx_seq_one_letter_code
_entity_poly.pdbx_strand_id
1 'polypeptide(L)'
;MGDWKAITVPVLSSDSKNILPYTSERKRSPTSMNSQVLRLSLPSSKNMHSFFSAFCTEENIEQSISYIDRELTTLGFPSIYAESKGKELNLVSIINCMNELLILQHKNLRAQEEVEMQHLKLGSDMDHLQNCYAKLKEQLELSKREIVGLQERDRQLQSKNRNLHQLLKNEKDEVQKLQNIISSRATQYNHDMKRKEREYNKLKERLHQLVMNKKDKKLAMEVLNYVGRADGKRGAWRTDKTEARNEEEMYKVLLSDYEQRQKQLLLENAELKKVLQQMKKDIISLLPPQKQKPKERSEDGLV
;
A
#
# COMPACT_ATOMS: atom_id res chain seq x y z
N MET A 1 46.34 6.80 -23.22
CA MET A 1 46.01 6.80 -21.78
C MET A 1 44.51 6.70 -21.62
N GLY A 2 44.04 5.66 -20.91
CA GLY A 2 42.63 5.43 -20.64
C GLY A 2 42.37 3.95 -20.39
N ASP A 3 42.84 3.45 -19.24
CA ASP A 3 42.66 2.07 -18.80
C ASP A 3 41.19 1.77 -18.49
N TRP A 4 40.57 0.89 -19.28
CA TRP A 4 39.30 0.26 -18.94
C TRP A 4 39.60 -1.07 -18.25
N LYS A 5 39.55 -1.07 -16.91
CA LYS A 5 39.60 -2.32 -16.13
C LYS A 5 38.25 -3.02 -16.24
N ALA A 6 38.23 -4.12 -17.00
CA ALA A 6 37.17 -5.10 -16.98
C ALA A 6 37.08 -5.73 -15.59
N ILE A 7 35.92 -5.60 -14.94
CA ILE A 7 35.57 -6.38 -13.75
C ILE A 7 34.78 -7.59 -14.23
N THR A 8 35.47 -8.73 -14.28
CA THR A 8 34.88 -10.06 -14.43
C THR A 8 34.02 -10.37 -13.21
N VAL A 9 32.70 -10.48 -13.40
CA VAL A 9 31.77 -11.05 -12.42
C VAL A 9 31.71 -12.56 -12.64
N PRO A 10 31.90 -13.41 -11.63
CA PRO A 10 31.80 -14.85 -11.81
C PRO A 10 30.35 -15.26 -12.11
N VAL A 11 30.18 -16.02 -13.19
CA VAL A 11 28.99 -16.83 -13.45
C VAL A 11 29.00 -17.97 -12.44
N LEU A 12 28.00 -18.02 -11.55
CA LEU A 12 27.56 -19.26 -10.93
C LEU A 12 26.19 -19.60 -11.52
N SER A 13 26.19 -20.56 -12.45
CA SER A 13 25.04 -21.37 -12.78
C SER A 13 25.03 -22.55 -11.82
N SER A 14 23.94 -22.75 -11.08
CA SER A 14 23.44 -24.09 -10.80
C SER A 14 22.01 -24.02 -10.31
N ASP A 15 21.19 -24.81 -10.99
CA ASP A 15 19.84 -25.23 -10.64
C ASP A 15 19.63 -25.41 -9.13
N SER A 16 18.57 -24.80 -8.62
CA SER A 16 17.80 -25.38 -7.51
C SER A 16 16.34 -25.00 -7.67
N LYS A 17 15.62 -25.86 -8.40
CA LYS A 17 14.18 -26.04 -8.24
C LYS A 17 13.93 -26.48 -6.80
N ASN A 18 13.46 -25.57 -5.95
CA ASN A 18 12.71 -25.89 -4.75
C ASN A 18 11.79 -24.71 -4.41
N ILE A 19 10.70 -24.61 -5.16
CA ILE A 19 9.51 -23.85 -4.74
C ILE A 19 8.86 -24.67 -3.63
N LEU A 20 9.10 -24.29 -2.38
CA LEU A 20 8.32 -24.75 -1.23
C LEU A 20 7.14 -23.78 -1.04
N PRO A 21 5.89 -24.23 -1.17
CA PRO A 21 4.74 -23.44 -0.74
C PRO A 21 4.64 -23.56 0.78
N TYR A 22 5.12 -22.57 1.52
CA TYR A 22 4.82 -22.49 2.94
C TYR A 22 3.41 -21.91 3.14
N THR A 23 2.40 -22.76 2.94
CA THR A 23 1.05 -22.54 3.44
C THR A 23 1.03 -22.95 4.91
N SER A 24 1.27 -22.02 5.83
CA SER A 24 0.80 -22.20 7.21
C SER A 24 -0.56 -21.52 7.34
N GLU A 25 -1.62 -22.30 7.08
CA GLU A 25 -2.94 -22.03 7.64
C GLU A 25 -2.82 -22.02 9.16
N ARG A 26 -2.65 -20.84 9.76
CA ARG A 26 -2.87 -20.69 11.18
C ARG A 26 -4.37 -20.49 11.38
N LYS A 27 -5.08 -21.60 11.59
CA LYS A 27 -6.44 -21.59 12.14
C LYS A 27 -6.43 -20.72 13.39
N ARG A 28 -6.94 -19.49 13.27
CA ARG A 28 -7.22 -18.63 14.43
C ARG A 28 -8.50 -19.16 15.05
N SER A 29 -8.36 -20.05 16.02
CA SER A 29 -9.42 -20.27 17.00
C SER A 29 -9.68 -18.94 17.72
N PRO A 30 -10.95 -18.56 17.96
CA PRO A 30 -11.28 -17.32 18.62
C PRO A 30 -11.10 -17.53 20.12
N THR A 31 -9.92 -17.23 20.65
CA THR A 31 -9.76 -17.17 22.10
C THR A 31 -10.28 -15.81 22.57
N SER A 32 -11.60 -15.72 22.68
CA SER A 32 -12.26 -14.83 23.64
C SER A 32 -11.78 -15.25 25.03
N MET A 33 -10.63 -14.74 25.46
CA MET A 33 -10.34 -14.67 26.88
C MET A 33 -11.08 -13.45 27.40
N ASN A 34 -12.34 -13.71 27.73
CA ASN A 34 -13.08 -12.97 28.74
C ASN A 34 -12.09 -12.49 29.81
N SER A 35 -12.03 -11.18 30.01
CA SER A 35 -11.40 -10.54 31.16
C SER A 35 -12.18 -10.89 32.43
N GLN A 36 -12.18 -12.17 32.79
CA GLN A 36 -12.43 -12.63 34.13
C GLN A 36 -11.05 -12.88 34.72
N VAL A 37 -10.36 -11.77 35.03
CA VAL A 37 -9.41 -11.79 36.13
C VAL A 37 -10.25 -12.26 37.30
N LEU A 38 -10.11 -13.54 37.65
CA LEU A 38 -10.46 -14.04 38.97
C LEU A 38 -9.59 -13.22 39.92
N ARG A 39 -10.10 -12.03 40.28
CA ARG A 39 -9.81 -11.43 41.57
C ARG A 39 -10.31 -12.48 42.55
N LEU A 40 -9.42 -13.41 42.90
CA LEU A 40 -9.51 -14.05 44.19
C LEU A 40 -9.54 -12.88 45.16
N SER A 41 -10.74 -12.55 45.60
CA SER A 41 -10.96 -11.70 46.75
C SER A 41 -10.19 -12.37 47.87
N LEU A 42 -8.95 -11.92 48.10
CA LEU A 42 -8.24 -12.26 49.30
C LEU A 42 -9.21 -11.92 50.43
N PRO A 43 -9.47 -12.81 51.40
CA PRO A 43 -10.32 -12.47 52.52
C PRO A 43 -9.63 -11.29 53.18
N SER A 44 -10.17 -10.09 52.97
CA SER A 44 -9.75 -8.90 53.68
C SER A 44 -9.86 -9.28 55.13
N SER A 45 -8.71 -9.30 55.81
CA SER A 45 -8.62 -9.46 57.26
C SER A 45 -9.38 -8.29 57.89
N LYS A 46 -10.68 -8.47 58.01
CA LYS A 46 -11.59 -7.71 58.84
C LYS A 46 -12.28 -8.69 59.76
N ASN A 47 -11.49 -9.50 60.43
CA ASN A 47 -11.93 -10.07 61.69
C ASN A 47 -11.45 -9.16 62.81
N MET A 48 -12.05 -7.97 62.86
CA MET A 48 -12.16 -7.22 64.10
C MET A 48 -13.12 -8.03 64.97
N HIS A 49 -12.60 -9.09 65.58
CA HIS A 49 -13.36 -9.91 66.51
C HIS A 49 -13.88 -9.01 67.63
N SER A 50 -15.20 -9.09 67.82
CA SER A 50 -15.97 -8.66 68.97
C SER A 50 -15.15 -8.59 70.26
N PHE A 51 -14.81 -7.38 70.70
CA PHE A 51 -14.13 -7.12 71.98
C PHE A 51 -15.05 -7.27 73.22
N PHE A 52 -16.30 -7.73 73.06
CA PHE A 52 -17.31 -7.66 74.13
C PHE A 52 -18.04 -8.96 74.49
N SER A 53 -17.64 -10.12 73.97
CA SER A 53 -18.13 -11.40 74.46
C SER A 53 -16.97 -12.23 75.02
N ALA A 54 -16.96 -12.47 76.33
CA ALA A 54 -15.94 -13.29 76.96
C ALA A 54 -16.05 -14.74 76.46
N PHE A 55 -14.94 -15.29 75.95
CA PHE A 55 -14.87 -16.68 75.49
C PHE A 55 -15.08 -17.68 76.65
N CYS A 56 -14.53 -17.38 77.82
CA CYS A 56 -14.62 -18.21 79.02
C CYS A 56 -15.42 -17.49 80.12
N THR A 57 -16.40 -18.18 80.71
CA THR A 57 -17.20 -17.78 81.88
C THR A 57 -17.15 -18.90 82.93
N GLU A 58 -17.57 -18.63 84.17
CA GLU A 58 -17.55 -19.65 85.24
C GLU A 58 -18.39 -20.89 84.89
N GLU A 59 -19.47 -20.72 84.12
CA GLU A 59 -20.38 -21.81 83.73
C GLU A 59 -19.81 -22.71 82.61
N ASN A 60 -18.86 -22.23 81.81
CA ASN A 60 -18.34 -22.93 80.63
C ASN A 60 -16.85 -23.27 80.71
N ILE A 61 -16.23 -23.10 81.88
CA ILE A 61 -14.77 -23.19 82.04
C ILE A 61 -14.19 -24.55 81.63
N GLU A 62 -14.81 -25.67 82.03
CA GLU A 62 -14.33 -27.01 81.68
C GLU A 62 -14.42 -27.28 80.17
N GLN A 63 -15.49 -26.79 79.53
CA GLN A 63 -15.72 -26.94 78.10
C GLN A 63 -14.73 -26.07 77.31
N SER A 64 -14.47 -24.86 77.79
CA SER A 64 -13.50 -23.91 77.21
C SER A 64 -12.07 -24.45 77.30
N ILE A 65 -11.67 -25.02 78.43
CA ILE A 65 -10.37 -25.67 78.63
C ILE A 65 -10.23 -26.87 77.69
N SER A 66 -11.24 -27.75 77.64
CA SER A 66 -11.20 -28.92 76.75
C SER A 66 -11.14 -28.52 75.27
N TYR A 67 -11.81 -27.43 74.88
CA TYR A 67 -11.70 -26.88 73.53
C TYR A 67 -10.30 -26.35 73.25
N ILE A 68 -9.73 -25.54 74.14
CA ILE A 68 -8.37 -25.00 73.98
C ILE A 68 -7.35 -26.13 73.89
N ASP A 69 -7.42 -27.12 74.77
CA ASP A 69 -6.52 -28.29 74.74
C ASP A 69 -6.60 -29.03 73.41
N ARG A 70 -7.82 -29.22 72.87
CA ARG A 70 -8.05 -29.83 71.56
C ARG A 70 -7.49 -29.00 70.41
N GLU A 71 -7.70 -27.68 70.41
CA GLU A 71 -7.17 -26.80 69.38
C GLU A 71 -5.64 -26.72 69.43
N LEU A 72 -5.07 -26.64 70.63
CA LEU A 72 -3.62 -26.68 70.86
C LEU A 72 -3.02 -27.97 70.32
N THR A 73 -3.57 -29.12 70.69
CA THR A 73 -3.11 -30.42 70.19
C THR A 73 -3.31 -30.59 68.69
N THR A 74 -4.37 -30.03 68.11
CA THR A 74 -4.59 -30.00 66.65
C THR A 74 -3.54 -29.17 65.93
N LEU A 75 -3.09 -28.06 66.54
CA LEU A 75 -1.99 -27.23 66.05
C LEU A 75 -0.61 -27.82 66.35
N GLY A 76 -0.55 -28.99 67.01
CA GLY A 76 0.68 -29.73 67.30
C GLY A 76 1.34 -29.41 68.63
N PHE A 77 0.67 -28.68 69.53
CA PHE A 77 1.17 -28.38 70.87
C PHE A 77 0.91 -29.51 71.87
N PRO A 78 1.72 -29.62 72.95
CA PRO A 78 1.46 -30.55 74.05
C PRO A 78 0.12 -30.27 74.75
N SER A 79 -0.50 -31.31 75.33
CA SER A 79 -1.72 -31.13 76.12
C SER A 79 -1.45 -30.30 77.38
N ILE A 80 -2.43 -29.49 77.79
CA ILE A 80 -2.37 -28.68 79.01
C ILE A 80 -2.74 -29.49 80.28
N TYR A 81 -3.18 -30.74 80.12
CA TYR A 81 -3.41 -31.67 81.23
C TYR A 81 -2.12 -32.39 81.66
N ALA A 82 -2.00 -32.67 82.95
CA ALA A 82 -0.93 -33.51 83.48
C ALA A 82 -1.11 -34.99 83.07
N GLU A 83 -0.01 -35.69 82.80
CA GLU A 83 0.00 -37.12 82.48
C GLU A 83 -0.32 -38.05 83.68
N SER A 84 -0.57 -37.49 84.87
CA SER A 84 -0.93 -38.27 86.06
C SER A 84 -2.39 -38.75 85.96
N LYS A 85 -2.77 -39.77 86.74
CA LYS A 85 -4.08 -40.44 86.68
C LYS A 85 -5.31 -39.54 86.99
N GLY A 86 -5.12 -38.25 87.22
CA GLY A 86 -6.17 -37.24 87.36
C GLY A 86 -6.05 -36.18 86.28
N LYS A 87 -7.18 -35.72 85.72
CA LYS A 87 -7.24 -34.61 84.75
C LYS A 87 -6.94 -33.27 85.43
N GLU A 88 -5.75 -33.13 86.01
CA GLU A 88 -5.30 -31.89 86.63
C GLU A 88 -4.58 -31.01 85.61
N LEU A 89 -4.82 -29.70 85.67
CA LEU A 89 -4.17 -28.74 84.79
C LEU A 89 -2.70 -28.57 85.18
N ASN A 90 -1.82 -28.63 84.19
CA ASN A 90 -0.41 -28.40 84.39
C ASN A 90 -0.07 -26.94 84.04
N LEU A 91 0.09 -26.09 85.06
CA LEU A 91 0.40 -24.67 84.89
C LEU A 91 1.67 -24.41 84.05
N VAL A 92 2.70 -25.25 84.21
CA VAL A 92 3.95 -25.12 83.43
C VAL A 92 3.69 -25.43 81.95
N SER A 93 2.89 -26.45 81.66
CA SER A 93 2.51 -26.80 80.29
C SER A 93 1.70 -25.68 79.64
N ILE A 94 0.78 -25.06 80.40
CA ILE A 94 -0.02 -23.92 79.94
C ILE A 94 0.88 -22.72 79.60
N ILE A 95 1.78 -22.32 80.52
CA ILE A 95 2.65 -21.16 80.31
C ILE A 95 3.60 -21.39 79.12
N ASN A 96 4.15 -22.59 78.98
CA ASN A 96 4.99 -22.95 77.83
C ASN A 96 4.20 -22.92 76.52
N CYS A 97 2.99 -23.51 76.50
CA CYS A 97 2.10 -23.45 75.32
C CYS A 97 1.76 -22.00 74.95
N MET A 98 1.47 -21.14 75.93
CA MET A 98 1.21 -19.72 75.67
C MET A 98 2.44 -19.00 75.08
N ASN A 99 3.64 -19.27 75.60
CA ASN A 99 4.86 -18.69 75.06
C ASN A 99 5.14 -19.18 73.63
N GLU A 100 4.97 -20.47 73.35
CA GLU A 100 5.12 -21.02 72.01
C GLU A 100 4.08 -20.46 71.04
N LEU A 101 2.83 -20.27 71.48
CA LEU A 101 1.79 -19.58 70.70
C LEU A 101 2.17 -18.14 70.35
N LEU A 102 2.71 -17.38 71.30
CA LEU A 102 3.18 -16.01 71.05
C LEU A 102 4.35 -15.99 70.06
N ILE A 103 5.30 -16.93 70.20
CA ILE A 103 6.41 -17.07 69.25
C ILE A 103 5.89 -17.44 67.86
N LEU A 104 4.93 -18.36 67.77
CA LEU A 104 4.30 -18.76 66.52
C LEU A 104 3.54 -17.59 65.88
N GLN A 105 2.79 -16.82 66.66
CA GLN A 105 2.10 -15.62 66.18
C GLN A 105 3.07 -14.60 65.59
N HIS A 106 4.18 -14.31 66.28
CA HIS A 106 5.21 -13.39 65.76
C HIS A 106 5.89 -13.93 64.48
N LYS A 107 6.11 -15.25 64.39
CA LYS A 107 6.64 -15.87 63.16
C LYS A 107 5.64 -15.78 62.01
N ASN A 108 4.37 -16.07 62.26
CA ASN A 108 3.30 -15.97 61.26
C ASN A 108 3.13 -14.54 60.76
N LEU A 109 3.17 -13.55 61.65
CA LEU A 109 3.07 -12.14 61.27
C LEU A 109 4.22 -11.73 60.34
N ARG A 110 5.47 -12.10 60.68
CA ARG A 110 6.62 -11.83 59.79
C ARG A 110 6.53 -12.56 58.46
N ALA A 111 6.07 -13.81 58.44
CA ALA A 111 5.86 -14.56 57.21
C ALA A 111 4.77 -13.93 56.34
N GLN A 112 3.71 -13.41 56.96
CA GLN A 112 2.65 -12.68 56.27
C GLN A 112 3.17 -11.37 55.67
N GLU A 113 3.92 -10.57 56.42
CA GLU A 113 4.54 -9.33 55.94
C GLU A 113 5.46 -9.58 54.73
N GLU A 114 6.27 -10.64 54.78
CA GLU A 114 7.13 -11.03 53.66
C GLU A 114 6.31 -11.40 52.41
N VAL A 115 5.26 -12.20 52.57
CA VAL A 115 4.37 -12.56 51.45
C VAL A 115 3.65 -11.34 50.87
N GLU A 116 3.20 -10.41 51.71
CA GLU A 116 2.58 -9.15 51.27
C GLU A 116 3.57 -8.29 50.49
N MET A 117 4.83 -8.19 50.94
CA MET A 117 5.89 -7.48 50.22
C MET A 117 6.19 -8.12 48.87
N GLN A 118 6.32 -9.45 48.82
CA GLN A 118 6.53 -10.18 47.56
C GLN A 118 5.35 -9.99 46.61
N HIS A 119 4.12 -10.00 47.12
CA HIS A 119 2.93 -9.75 46.31
C HIS A 119 2.93 -8.34 45.70
N LEU A 120 3.29 -7.32 46.48
CA LEU A 120 3.42 -5.94 45.96
C LEU A 120 4.51 -5.84 44.87
N LYS A 121 5.65 -6.49 45.09
CA LYS A 121 6.75 -6.53 44.11
C LYS A 121 6.32 -7.20 42.81
N LEU A 122 5.72 -8.39 42.89
CA LEU A 122 5.20 -9.11 41.72
C LEU A 122 4.11 -8.33 41.00
N GLY A 123 3.25 -7.60 41.73
CA GLY A 123 2.27 -6.70 41.15
C GLY A 123 2.93 -5.60 40.30
N SER A 124 3.97 -4.95 40.84
CA SER A 124 4.70 -3.92 40.10
C SER A 124 5.44 -4.48 38.88
N ASP A 125 6.04 -5.67 38.99
CA ASP A 125 6.71 -6.34 37.86
C ASP A 125 5.71 -6.70 36.76
N MET A 126 4.52 -7.18 37.14
CA MET A 126 3.45 -7.50 36.20
C MET A 126 2.96 -6.25 35.46
N ASP A 127 2.72 -5.15 36.17
CA ASP A 127 2.32 -3.88 35.57
C ASP A 127 3.39 -3.34 34.61
N HIS A 128 4.66 -3.45 34.99
CA HIS A 128 5.77 -3.07 34.11
C HIS A 128 5.80 -3.91 32.83
N LEU A 129 5.68 -5.23 32.95
CA LEU A 129 5.68 -6.14 31.82
C LEU A 129 4.48 -5.91 30.89
N GLN A 130 3.29 -5.66 31.46
CA GLN A 130 2.09 -5.34 30.71
C GLN A 130 2.25 -4.04 29.91
N ASN A 131 2.84 -3.01 30.51
CA ASN A 131 3.14 -1.75 29.84
C ASN A 131 4.16 -1.90 28.70
N CYS A 132 5.22 -2.67 28.92
CA CYS A 132 6.22 -3.00 27.90
C CYS A 132 5.59 -3.77 26.73
N TYR A 133 4.76 -4.76 27.04
CA TYR A 133 4.01 -5.53 26.04
C TYR A 133 3.08 -4.64 25.21
N ALA A 134 2.35 -3.73 25.85
CA ALA A 134 1.45 -2.79 25.16
C ALA A 134 2.22 -1.89 24.16
N LYS A 135 3.36 -1.33 24.59
CA LYS A 135 4.24 -0.51 23.73
C LYS A 135 4.78 -1.30 22.54
N LEU A 136 5.27 -2.52 22.78
CA LEU A 136 5.82 -3.36 21.72
C LEU A 136 4.74 -3.77 20.71
N LYS A 137 3.52 -4.04 21.19
CA LYS A 137 2.37 -4.33 20.34
C LYS A 137 1.99 -3.14 19.47
N GLU A 138 2.02 -1.92 20.02
CA GLU A 138 1.77 -0.70 19.25
C GLU A 138 2.84 -0.48 18.16
N GLN A 139 4.12 -0.62 18.50
CA GLN A 139 5.21 -0.53 17.53
C GLN A 139 5.09 -1.57 16.41
N LEU A 140 4.70 -2.80 16.75
CA LEU A 140 4.45 -3.85 15.76
C LEU A 140 3.32 -3.46 14.80
N GLU A 141 2.21 -2.93 15.30
CA GLU A 141 1.10 -2.49 14.45
C GLU A 141 1.46 -1.27 13.60
N LEU A 142 2.25 -0.33 14.12
CA LEU A 142 2.79 0.79 13.35
C LEU A 142 3.69 0.29 12.22
N SER A 143 4.65 -0.60 12.53
CA SER A 143 5.55 -1.17 11.52
C SER A 143 4.79 -1.95 10.43
N LYS A 144 3.75 -2.73 10.80
CA LYS A 144 2.88 -3.40 9.82
C LYS A 144 2.19 -2.42 8.87
N ARG A 145 1.66 -1.30 9.39
CA ARG A 145 1.02 -0.26 8.56
C ARG A 145 2.04 0.40 7.63
N GLU A 146 3.24 0.67 8.13
CA GLU A 146 4.33 1.25 7.34
C GLU A 146 4.76 0.32 6.19
N ILE A 147 4.90 -0.98 6.46
CA ILE A 147 5.22 -2.00 5.45
C ILE A 147 4.17 -2.00 4.34
N VAL A 148 2.88 -1.97 4.68
CA VAL A 148 1.80 -1.90 3.68
C VAL A 148 1.91 -0.62 2.84
N GLY A 149 2.20 0.52 3.48
CA GLY A 149 2.40 1.79 2.77
C GLY A 149 3.63 1.78 1.84
N LEU A 150 4.72 1.14 2.26
CA LEU A 150 5.92 0.94 1.45
C LEU A 150 5.65 0.02 0.25
N GLN A 151 4.94 -1.09 0.48
CA GLN A 151 4.57 -2.04 -0.57
C GLN A 151 3.70 -1.42 -1.65
N GLU A 152 2.72 -0.58 -1.29
CA GLU A 152 1.89 0.11 -2.29
C GLU A 152 2.70 1.14 -3.08
N ARG A 153 3.62 1.87 -2.43
CA ARG A 153 4.54 2.78 -3.14
C ARG A 153 5.45 2.02 -4.11
N ASP A 154 5.98 0.87 -3.70
CA ASP A 154 6.79 0.03 -4.58
C ASP A 154 5.98 -0.46 -5.79
N ARG A 155 4.75 -0.95 -5.57
CA ARG A 155 3.84 -1.36 -6.64
C ARG A 155 3.58 -0.23 -7.65
N GLN A 156 3.36 0.99 -7.18
CA GLN A 156 3.17 2.17 -8.04
C GLN A 156 4.42 2.51 -8.84
N LEU A 157 5.59 2.50 -8.19
CA LEU A 157 6.87 2.74 -8.87
C LEU A 157 7.17 1.66 -9.91
N GLN A 158 6.94 0.39 -9.59
CA GLN A 158 7.07 -0.71 -10.56
C GLN A 158 6.15 -0.51 -11.77
N SER A 159 4.89 -0.12 -11.56
CA SER A 159 3.95 0.16 -12.66
C SER A 159 4.44 1.31 -13.55
N LYS A 160 4.86 2.44 -12.94
CA LYS A 160 5.46 3.58 -13.68
C LYS A 160 6.70 3.15 -14.46
N ASN A 161 7.56 2.35 -13.85
CA ASN A 161 8.79 1.88 -14.45
C ASN A 161 8.50 0.97 -15.66
N ARG A 162 7.52 0.05 -15.57
CA ARG A 162 7.06 -0.76 -16.71
C ARG A 162 6.50 0.11 -17.84
N ASN A 163 5.72 1.13 -17.51
CA ASN A 163 5.19 2.06 -18.51
C ASN A 163 6.30 2.83 -19.24
N LEU A 164 7.27 3.37 -18.50
CA LEU A 164 8.43 4.06 -19.08
C LEU A 164 9.28 3.14 -19.96
N HIS A 165 9.48 1.88 -19.54
CA HIS A 165 10.17 0.88 -20.37
C HIS A 165 9.43 0.64 -21.69
N GLN A 166 8.10 0.55 -21.66
CA GLN A 166 7.30 0.36 -22.87
C GLN A 166 7.39 1.59 -23.80
N LEU A 167 7.30 2.80 -23.25
CA LEU A 167 7.47 4.03 -24.03
C LEU A 167 8.86 4.09 -24.66
N LEU A 168 9.92 3.82 -23.89
CA LEU A 168 11.28 3.80 -24.40
C LEU A 168 11.47 2.78 -25.53
N LYS A 169 10.83 1.59 -25.40
CA LYS A 169 10.85 0.58 -26.46
C LYS A 169 10.18 1.10 -27.73
N ASN A 170 8.99 1.69 -27.62
CA ASN A 170 8.26 2.24 -28.75
C ASN A 170 9.07 3.34 -29.47
N GLU A 171 9.70 4.25 -28.72
CA GLU A 171 10.56 5.30 -29.29
C GLU A 171 11.77 4.72 -30.01
N LYS A 172 12.41 3.68 -29.45
CA LYS A 172 13.51 2.97 -30.12
C LYS A 172 13.07 2.33 -31.44
N ASP A 173 11.89 1.71 -31.45
CA ASP A 173 11.34 1.07 -32.65
C ASP A 173 11.02 2.12 -33.74
N GLU A 174 10.45 3.28 -33.37
CA GLU A 174 10.18 4.37 -34.31
C GLU A 174 11.46 5.01 -34.84
N VAL A 175 12.47 5.25 -33.98
CA VAL A 175 13.80 5.73 -34.42
C VAL A 175 14.42 4.75 -35.41
N GLN A 176 14.36 3.45 -35.16
CA GLN A 176 14.89 2.44 -36.07
C GLN A 176 14.16 2.45 -37.42
N LYS A 177 12.84 2.61 -37.41
CA LYS A 177 12.02 2.72 -38.62
C LYS A 177 12.38 3.97 -39.43
N LEU A 178 12.50 5.13 -38.78
CA LEU A 178 12.91 6.38 -39.42
C LEU A 178 14.32 6.27 -40.00
N GLN A 179 15.25 5.65 -39.27
CA GLN A 179 16.61 5.40 -39.75
C GLN A 179 16.61 4.55 -41.03
N ASN A 180 15.78 3.51 -41.09
CA ASN A 180 15.62 2.68 -42.28
C ASN A 180 15.07 3.48 -43.48
N ILE A 181 14.06 4.33 -43.26
CA ILE A 181 13.49 5.22 -44.29
C ILE A 181 14.54 6.20 -44.82
N ILE A 182 15.31 6.83 -43.93
CA ILE A 182 16.39 7.76 -44.29
C ILE A 182 17.44 7.04 -45.13
N SER A 183 17.87 5.85 -44.70
CA SER A 183 18.85 5.04 -45.44
C SER A 183 18.33 4.67 -46.83
N SER A 184 17.09 4.18 -46.95
CA SER A 184 16.51 3.84 -48.26
C SER A 184 16.40 5.06 -49.16
N ARG A 185 16.02 6.21 -48.61
CA ARG A 185 15.88 7.47 -49.36
C ARG A 185 17.23 7.99 -49.84
N ALA A 186 18.28 7.90 -49.03
CA ALA A 186 19.63 8.25 -49.42
C ALA A 186 20.12 7.38 -50.60
N THR A 187 19.86 6.06 -50.56
CA THR A 187 20.19 5.15 -51.67
C THR A 187 19.42 5.52 -52.94
N GLN A 188 18.11 5.78 -52.84
CA GLN A 188 17.29 6.18 -53.98
C GLN A 188 17.78 7.50 -54.60
N TYR A 189 18.03 8.52 -53.77
CA TYR A 189 18.54 9.81 -54.23
C TYR A 189 19.89 9.66 -54.95
N ASN A 190 20.80 8.86 -54.41
CA ASN A 190 22.08 8.57 -55.05
C ASN A 190 21.91 7.89 -56.42
N HIS A 191 20.94 6.97 -56.55
CA HIS A 191 20.66 6.32 -57.82
C HIS A 191 20.09 7.30 -58.86
N ASP A 192 19.12 8.13 -58.45
CA ASP A 192 18.49 9.14 -59.31
C ASP A 192 19.48 10.23 -59.73
N MET A 193 20.35 10.67 -58.82
CA MET A 193 21.42 11.62 -59.13
C MET A 193 22.37 11.06 -60.18
N LYS A 194 22.86 9.82 -60.00
CA LYS A 194 23.72 9.15 -60.98
C LYS A 194 23.02 8.97 -62.33
N ARG A 195 21.70 8.76 -62.35
CA ARG A 195 20.92 8.68 -63.60
C ARG A 195 20.87 10.02 -64.30
N LYS A 196 20.52 11.10 -63.59
CA LYS A 196 20.49 12.46 -64.14
C LYS A 196 21.86 12.91 -64.63
N GLU A 197 22.91 12.59 -63.90
CA GLU A 197 24.30 12.88 -64.31
C GLU A 197 24.65 12.20 -65.63
N ARG A 198 24.27 10.91 -65.80
CA ARG A 198 24.44 10.18 -67.07
C ARG A 198 23.63 10.81 -68.21
N GLU A 199 22.39 11.22 -67.97
CA GLU A 199 21.54 11.88 -68.98
C GLU A 199 22.10 13.25 -69.37
N TYR A 200 22.59 14.03 -68.40
CA TYR A 200 23.26 15.30 -68.63
C TYR A 200 24.53 15.13 -69.47
N ASN A 201 25.37 14.15 -69.15
CA ASN A 201 26.58 13.87 -69.92
C ASN A 201 26.25 13.49 -71.37
N LYS A 202 25.24 12.63 -71.60
CA LYS A 202 24.76 12.31 -72.96
C LYS A 202 24.26 13.54 -73.72
N LEU A 203 23.51 14.44 -73.05
CA LEU A 203 23.02 15.66 -73.68
C LEU A 203 24.18 16.62 -74.00
N LYS A 204 25.14 16.73 -73.08
CA LYS A 204 26.36 17.52 -73.26
C LYS A 204 27.15 17.01 -74.48
N GLU A 205 27.36 15.71 -74.61
CA GLU A 205 28.01 15.09 -75.78
C GLU A 205 27.27 15.38 -77.09
N ARG A 206 25.94 15.21 -77.13
CA ARG A 206 25.12 15.53 -78.30
C ARG A 206 25.22 17.01 -78.70
N LEU A 207 25.22 17.91 -77.72
CA LEU A 207 25.39 19.34 -77.98
C LEU A 207 26.77 19.63 -78.56
N HIS A 208 27.83 19.05 -78.00
CA HIS A 208 29.19 19.20 -78.55
C HIS A 208 29.25 18.70 -80.00
N GLN A 209 28.66 17.54 -80.29
CA GLN A 209 28.55 17.01 -81.66
C GLN A 209 27.78 17.97 -82.58
N LEU A 210 26.64 18.51 -82.16
CA LEU A 210 25.88 19.48 -82.95
C LEU A 210 26.67 20.76 -83.23
N VAL A 211 27.42 21.27 -82.24
CA VAL A 211 28.26 22.46 -82.41
C VAL A 211 29.42 22.18 -83.37
N MET A 212 30.06 21.01 -83.29
CA MET A 212 31.11 20.62 -84.23
C MET A 212 30.54 20.45 -85.65
N ASN A 213 29.43 19.73 -85.81
CA ASN A 213 28.81 19.48 -87.12
C ASN A 213 28.23 20.74 -87.78
N LYS A 214 27.80 21.74 -86.99
CA LYS A 214 27.30 23.03 -87.51
C LYS A 214 28.37 23.91 -88.14
N LYS A 215 29.67 23.66 -87.87
CA LYS A 215 30.74 24.36 -88.59
C LYS A 215 30.80 23.96 -90.06
N ASP A 216 30.23 22.81 -90.44
CA ASP A 216 30.38 22.24 -91.77
C ASP A 216 29.12 22.34 -92.66
N LYS A 217 27.92 22.72 -92.15
CA LYS A 217 26.68 22.85 -92.96
C LYS A 217 25.73 23.96 -92.49
N LYS A 218 25.36 24.89 -93.39
CA LYS A 218 24.25 25.86 -93.23
C LYS A 218 22.91 25.11 -93.14
N LEU A 219 22.18 25.23 -92.03
CA LEU A 219 20.83 24.66 -91.86
C LEU A 219 19.78 25.78 -91.95
N ALA A 220 18.92 25.71 -92.97
CA ALA A 220 17.64 26.43 -93.02
C ALA A 220 16.60 25.64 -92.21
N MET A 221 15.77 26.32 -91.42
CA MET A 221 14.67 25.69 -90.68
C MET A 221 13.44 25.58 -91.57
N GLU A 222 13.03 24.35 -91.92
CA GLU A 222 11.70 24.08 -92.45
C GLU A 222 10.79 23.59 -91.32
N VAL A 223 9.71 24.33 -91.05
CA VAL A 223 8.65 23.91 -90.13
C VAL A 223 7.68 23.03 -90.90
N LEU A 224 7.83 21.72 -90.77
CA LEU A 224 6.88 20.75 -91.33
C LEU A 224 5.86 20.36 -90.26
N ASN A 225 4.57 20.47 -90.60
CA ASN A 225 3.36 20.21 -89.81
C ASN A 225 2.91 21.30 -88.82
N TYR A 226 2.07 22.21 -89.31
CA TYR A 226 1.18 23.01 -88.47
C TYR A 226 0.05 22.13 -87.90
N VAL A 227 0.15 21.69 -86.65
CA VAL A 227 -0.92 20.91 -85.99
C VAL A 227 -1.97 21.86 -85.41
N GLY A 228 -2.82 22.41 -86.28
CA GLY A 228 -4.04 23.10 -85.89
C GLY A 228 -5.16 22.09 -85.62
N ARG A 229 -5.78 22.12 -84.43
CA ARG A 229 -6.96 21.28 -84.13
C ARG A 229 -8.15 21.70 -85.00
N ALA A 230 -8.95 20.74 -85.47
CA ALA A 230 -10.09 20.96 -86.36
C ALA A 230 -11.24 21.84 -85.78
N ASP A 231 -11.29 22.07 -84.47
CA ASP A 231 -12.27 22.95 -83.79
C ASP A 231 -11.80 24.43 -83.71
N GLY A 232 -10.61 24.78 -84.20
CA GLY A 232 -10.10 26.17 -84.18
C GLY A 232 -9.85 26.78 -82.80
N LYS A 233 -10.21 26.09 -81.71
CA LYS A 233 -9.96 26.52 -80.33
C LYS A 233 -8.56 26.16 -79.90
N ARG A 234 -7.80 27.16 -79.43
CA ARG A 234 -6.58 26.92 -78.63
C ARG A 234 -6.99 26.24 -77.33
N GLY A 235 -6.23 25.22 -76.93
CA GLY A 235 -6.29 24.76 -75.53
C GLY A 235 -6.02 25.96 -74.64
N ALA A 236 -6.97 26.28 -73.74
CA ALA A 236 -6.76 27.33 -72.76
C ALA A 236 -5.57 26.92 -71.90
N TRP A 237 -4.51 27.72 -71.93
CA TRP A 237 -3.39 27.55 -70.99
C TRP A 237 -3.94 27.69 -69.57
N ARG A 238 -3.41 26.91 -68.63
CA ARG A 238 -3.65 27.16 -67.21
C ARG A 238 -3.19 28.60 -66.94
N THR A 239 -4.13 29.48 -66.61
CA THR A 239 -3.84 30.86 -66.22
C THR A 239 -4.10 31.03 -64.73
N ASP A 240 -3.39 31.95 -64.08
CA ASP A 240 -3.53 32.24 -62.64
C ASP A 240 -4.99 32.47 -62.22
N LYS A 241 -5.82 33.04 -63.10
CA LYS A 241 -7.27 33.23 -62.86
C LYS A 241 -8.06 31.92 -62.75
N THR A 242 -7.70 30.92 -63.54
CA THR A 242 -8.31 29.57 -63.48
C THR A 242 -7.84 28.79 -62.25
N GLU A 243 -6.59 28.96 -61.83
CA GLU A 243 -6.07 28.31 -60.62
C GLU A 243 -6.65 28.95 -59.35
N ALA A 244 -6.72 30.28 -59.28
CA ALA A 244 -7.34 30.99 -58.16
C ALA A 244 -8.82 30.63 -57.96
N ARG A 245 -9.59 30.45 -59.04
CA ARG A 245 -10.99 29.98 -58.94
C ARG A 245 -11.10 28.56 -58.39
N ASN A 246 -10.23 27.65 -58.85
CA ASN A 246 -10.23 26.28 -58.38
C ASN A 246 -9.79 26.19 -56.90
N GLU A 247 -8.83 27.01 -56.49
CA GLU A 247 -8.42 27.14 -55.09
C GLU A 247 -9.54 27.72 -54.21
N GLU A 248 -10.24 28.75 -54.67
CA GLU A 248 -11.39 29.33 -53.96
C GLU A 248 -12.52 28.30 -53.76
N GLU A 249 -12.85 27.52 -54.79
CA GLU A 249 -13.82 26.43 -54.70
C GLU A 249 -13.35 25.33 -53.72
N MET A 250 -12.07 24.96 -53.76
CA MET A 250 -11.48 24.00 -52.83
C MET A 250 -11.55 24.48 -51.37
N TYR A 251 -11.18 25.73 -51.11
CA TYR A 251 -11.28 26.32 -49.76
C TYR A 251 -12.73 26.35 -49.28
N LYS A 252 -13.68 26.68 -50.16
CA LYS A 252 -15.10 26.69 -49.83
C LYS A 252 -15.63 25.31 -49.43
N VAL A 253 -15.24 24.26 -50.15
CA VAL A 253 -15.59 22.87 -49.79
C VAL A 253 -14.98 22.49 -48.44
N LEU A 254 -13.69 22.79 -48.23
CA LEU A 254 -13.01 22.48 -46.98
C LEU A 254 -13.64 23.18 -45.77
N LEU A 255 -13.97 24.47 -45.90
CA LEU A 255 -14.68 25.25 -44.88
C LEU A 255 -16.06 24.65 -44.57
N SER A 256 -16.82 24.29 -45.60
CA SER A 256 -18.13 23.64 -45.43
C SER A 256 -18.04 22.33 -44.66
N ASP A 257 -17.03 21.49 -44.96
CA ASP A 257 -16.81 20.22 -44.25
C ASP A 257 -16.43 20.43 -42.79
N TYR A 258 -15.59 21.44 -42.49
CA TYR A 258 -15.25 21.80 -41.11
C TYR A 258 -16.46 22.30 -40.33
N GLU A 259 -17.29 23.17 -40.93
CA GLU A 259 -18.53 23.66 -40.31
C GLU A 259 -19.51 22.52 -40.03
N GLN A 260 -19.68 21.59 -40.97
CA GLN A 260 -20.53 20.41 -40.79
C GLN A 260 -20.02 19.53 -39.65
N ARG A 261 -18.70 19.29 -39.59
CA ARG A 261 -18.10 18.47 -38.54
C ARG A 261 -18.19 19.13 -37.17
N GLN A 262 -18.04 20.46 -37.10
CA GLN A 262 -18.24 21.21 -35.87
C GLN A 262 -19.69 21.12 -35.37
N LYS A 263 -20.68 21.23 -36.27
CA LYS A 263 -22.09 21.04 -35.91
C LYS A 263 -22.36 19.64 -35.38
N GLN A 264 -21.80 18.61 -36.02
CA GLN A 264 -21.94 17.23 -35.57
C GLN A 264 -21.33 17.03 -34.17
N LEU A 265 -20.12 17.54 -33.93
CA LEU A 265 -19.48 17.47 -32.61
C LEU A 265 -20.30 18.17 -31.52
N LEU A 266 -20.93 19.30 -31.83
CA LEU A 266 -21.81 19.98 -30.87
C LEU A 266 -23.05 19.16 -30.52
N LEU A 267 -23.65 18.47 -31.50
CA LEU A 267 -24.78 17.56 -31.26
C LEU A 267 -24.37 16.35 -30.42
N GLU A 268 -23.27 15.68 -30.77
CA GLU A 268 -22.73 14.56 -30.01
C GLU A 268 -22.38 14.98 -28.57
N ASN A 269 -21.80 16.16 -28.37
CA ASN A 269 -21.50 16.69 -27.04
C ASN A 269 -22.79 16.92 -26.21
N ALA A 270 -23.86 17.40 -26.85
CA ALA A 270 -25.15 17.59 -26.20
C ALA A 270 -25.79 16.24 -25.81
N GLU A 271 -25.67 15.21 -26.64
CA GLU A 271 -26.13 13.85 -26.34
C GLU A 271 -25.33 13.21 -25.22
N LEU A 272 -24.00 13.32 -25.24
CA LEU A 272 -23.12 12.83 -24.17
C LEU A 272 -23.46 13.49 -22.83
N LYS A 273 -23.75 14.79 -22.82
CA LYS A 273 -24.22 15.50 -21.62
C LYS A 273 -25.56 14.94 -21.11
N LYS A 274 -26.51 14.63 -22.00
CA LYS A 274 -27.78 14.00 -21.62
C LYS A 274 -27.56 12.62 -21.00
N VAL A 275 -26.74 11.78 -21.62
CA VAL A 275 -26.41 10.43 -21.11
C VAL A 275 -25.73 10.53 -19.75
N LEU A 276 -24.78 11.45 -19.59
CA LEU A 276 -24.09 11.65 -18.31
C LEU A 276 -25.05 12.10 -17.19
N GLN A 277 -25.99 13.00 -17.48
CA GLN A 277 -27.02 13.40 -16.51
C GLN A 277 -27.98 12.25 -16.17
N GLN A 278 -28.33 11.42 -17.15
CA GLN A 278 -29.14 10.23 -16.92
C GLN A 278 -28.42 9.22 -16.03
N MET A 279 -27.15 8.89 -16.34
CA MET A 279 -26.33 8.01 -15.51
C MET A 279 -26.17 8.56 -14.09
N LYS A 280 -25.97 9.87 -13.93
CA LYS A 280 -25.94 10.52 -12.61
C LYS A 280 -27.24 10.29 -11.85
N LYS A 281 -28.40 10.45 -12.50
CA LYS A 281 -29.71 10.22 -11.90
C LYS A 281 -29.89 8.75 -11.50
N ASP A 282 -29.45 7.82 -12.33
CA ASP A 282 -29.52 6.37 -12.06
C ASP A 282 -28.60 5.96 -10.92
N ILE A 283 -27.39 6.53 -10.82
CA ILE A 283 -26.50 6.31 -9.68
C ILE A 283 -27.12 6.84 -8.39
N ILE A 284 -27.71 8.04 -8.42
CA ILE A 284 -28.39 8.62 -7.25
C ILE A 284 -29.58 7.76 -6.80
N SER A 285 -30.35 7.19 -7.74
CA SER A 285 -31.49 6.33 -7.40
C SER A 285 -31.06 4.96 -6.85
N LEU A 286 -29.88 4.45 -7.24
CA LEU A 286 -29.30 3.20 -6.74
C LEU A 286 -28.54 3.35 -5.42
N LEU A 287 -28.16 4.58 -5.03
CA LEU A 287 -27.52 4.84 -3.75
C LEU A 287 -28.57 4.82 -2.62
N PRO A 288 -28.31 4.11 -1.51
CA PRO A 288 -29.22 4.13 -0.35
C PRO A 288 -29.33 5.57 0.19
N PRO A 289 -30.52 5.99 0.69
CA PRO A 289 -30.70 7.33 1.22
C PRO A 289 -29.67 7.57 2.33
N GLN A 290 -28.76 8.50 2.08
CA GLN A 290 -27.76 8.90 3.06
C GLN A 290 -28.52 9.49 4.25
N LYS A 291 -28.56 8.75 5.37
CA LYS A 291 -29.09 9.25 6.64
C LYS A 291 -28.34 10.53 6.95
N GLN A 292 -29.02 11.67 6.79
CA GLN A 292 -28.52 12.95 7.28
C GLN A 292 -28.29 12.78 8.79
N LYS A 293 -27.02 12.87 9.22
CA LYS A 293 -26.72 13.10 10.63
C LYS A 293 -27.34 14.47 10.99
N PRO A 294 -28.04 14.58 12.13
CA PRO A 294 -28.62 15.85 12.53
C PRO A 294 -27.51 16.88 12.69
N LYS A 295 -27.68 18.00 11.99
CA LYS A 295 -26.86 19.21 12.09
C LYS A 295 -27.04 19.75 13.51
N GLU A 296 -25.99 19.65 14.33
CA GLU A 296 -25.91 20.37 15.59
C GLU A 296 -26.16 21.85 15.33
N ARG A 297 -27.00 22.45 16.18
CA ARG A 297 -27.23 23.88 16.23
C ARG A 297 -25.92 24.56 16.63
N SER A 298 -25.46 25.49 15.82
CA SER A 298 -24.67 26.63 16.30
C SER A 298 -25.51 27.88 16.04
N GLU A 299 -25.91 28.50 17.13
CA GLU A 299 -26.39 29.88 17.20
C GLU A 299 -25.29 30.86 16.76
N ASP A 300 -25.75 32.09 16.53
CA ASP A 300 -25.04 33.38 16.60
C ASP A 300 -24.43 34.05 15.35
N GLY A 301 -24.80 35.33 15.21
CA GLY A 301 -24.08 36.40 14.52
C GLY A 301 -24.69 36.82 13.17
N LEU A 302 -25.72 37.67 13.09
CA LEU A 302 -25.73 39.15 13.25
C LEU A 302 -24.73 39.92 12.36
N VAL A 303 -25.33 40.79 11.52
CA VAL A 303 -24.82 41.88 10.66
C VAL A 303 -24.37 41.50 9.26
#